data_AF-S7N036-F1
#
_entry.id   AF-S7N036-F1
#
_cell.length_a   1.000
_cell.length_b   1.000
_cell.length_c   1.000
_cell.angle_alpha   90.00
_cell.angle_beta   90.00
_cell.angle_gamma   90.00
#
_symmetry.space_group_name_H-M   'P 1'
#
loop_
_entity.id
_entity.type
_entity.pdbx_description
1 polymer ?
#
loop_
_entity_poly.entity_id
_entity_poly.type
_entity_poly.pdbx_seq_one_letter_code
_entity_poly.pdbx_strand_id
1 'polypeptide(L)'
;MGLSTGPREAEGIAEWLRRRVGSSTTRLEDEEGAQALIDAHDVVVIGFFQDEDVATFLALAQDALDMTFGLTDHPQLFQKFGLTKDTVVLFKKFDEGRADFPVDEELGLDQGDLSRFLLTHSMHLVTEFNSQTSPKIFAARILNHLLLFINQTLAPHQELLAGFREAAPPFRGQVLFVVVDVSANNNHVLQYFGLRAEEAPTLRFINMETTKKYKPADRGPVTAAWVTTFCHSVLSGKVKVCAGWPT
;
A
#
# COMPACT_ATOMS: atom_id res chain seq x y z
N MET A 1 -19.21 44.81 -3.53
CA MET A 1 -17.74 44.88 -3.41
C MET A 1 -17.22 43.51 -3.79
N GLY A 2 -16.75 43.36 -5.02
CA GLY A 2 -16.16 42.11 -5.51
C GLY A 2 -14.70 42.05 -5.07
N LEU A 3 -14.35 41.04 -4.28
CA LEU A 3 -12.97 40.72 -3.96
C LEU A 3 -12.45 39.85 -5.11
N SER A 4 -11.68 40.47 -6.01
CA SER A 4 -10.83 39.77 -6.96
C SER A 4 -9.69 39.13 -6.17
N THR A 5 -9.77 37.81 -5.95
CA THR A 5 -8.59 36.97 -5.69
C THR A 5 -7.68 37.09 -6.92
N GLY A 6 -6.58 37.83 -6.77
CA GLY A 6 -5.78 38.32 -7.89
C GLY A 6 -4.57 37.44 -8.22
N PRO A 7 -3.94 37.63 -9.40
CA PRO A 7 -2.73 36.91 -9.85
C PRO A 7 -1.56 36.91 -8.85
N ARG A 8 -1.51 37.88 -7.92
CA ARG A 8 -0.46 38.02 -6.91
C ARG A 8 -0.53 36.98 -5.78
N GLU A 9 -1.71 36.46 -5.45
CA GLU A 9 -1.82 35.37 -4.46
C GLU A 9 -1.39 34.05 -5.08
N ALA A 10 -1.78 33.79 -6.33
CA ALA A 10 -1.32 32.64 -7.11
C ALA A 10 0.21 32.67 -7.32
N GLU A 11 0.79 33.83 -7.69
CA GLU A 11 2.25 33.99 -7.78
C GLU A 11 2.95 33.78 -6.43
N GLY A 12 2.36 34.27 -5.33
CA GLY A 12 2.91 34.12 -3.98
C GLY A 12 2.88 32.68 -3.49
N ILE A 13 1.81 31.94 -3.77
CA ILE A 13 1.70 30.51 -3.51
C ILE A 13 2.69 29.76 -4.40
N ALA A 14 2.74 30.05 -5.70
CA ALA A 14 3.68 29.41 -6.64
C ALA A 14 5.16 29.65 -6.27
N GLU A 15 5.52 30.83 -5.78
CA GLU A 15 6.88 31.12 -5.31
C GLU A 15 7.19 30.45 -3.97
N TRP A 16 6.21 30.36 -3.06
CA TRP A 16 6.33 29.61 -1.81
C TRP A 16 6.47 28.10 -2.05
N LEU A 17 5.67 27.53 -2.96
CA LEU A 17 5.75 26.13 -3.39
C LEU A 17 7.13 25.83 -4.00
N ARG A 18 7.62 26.68 -4.92
CA ARG A 18 8.97 26.55 -5.53
C ARG A 18 10.10 26.51 -4.50
N ARG A 19 10.01 27.30 -3.42
CA ARG A 19 11.03 27.31 -2.34
C ARG A 19 11.01 26.05 -1.47
N ARG A 20 9.89 25.33 -1.41
CA ARG A 20 9.69 24.16 -0.54
C ARG A 20 9.93 22.82 -1.24
N VAL A 21 9.69 22.77 -2.56
CA VAL A 21 9.99 21.63 -3.46
C VAL A 21 11.45 21.18 -3.32
N GLY A 22 12.41 22.10 -3.18
CA GLY A 22 13.86 21.82 -3.17
C GLY A 22 14.46 20.91 -2.07
N SER A 23 13.67 20.27 -1.20
CA SER A 23 14.20 19.31 -0.20
C SER A 23 13.48 17.95 -0.12
N SER A 24 12.25 17.83 -0.63
CA SER A 24 11.42 16.61 -0.48
C SER A 24 10.62 16.25 -1.75
N THR A 25 10.60 17.08 -2.79
CA THR A 25 9.81 16.83 -4.01
C THR A 25 10.51 17.38 -5.24
N THR A 26 10.67 16.59 -6.30
CA THR A 26 11.30 17.06 -7.55
C THR A 26 10.26 17.68 -8.48
N ARG A 27 10.49 18.91 -8.97
CA ARG A 27 9.65 19.51 -10.03
C ARG A 27 9.97 18.82 -11.36
N LEU A 28 8.94 18.31 -12.03
CA LEU A 28 9.05 17.59 -13.29
C LEU A 28 8.53 18.45 -14.42
N GLU A 29 9.42 18.80 -15.35
CA GLU A 29 9.15 19.70 -16.47
C GLU A 29 8.79 18.95 -17.76
N ASP A 30 9.33 17.74 -17.94
CA ASP A 30 9.24 16.96 -19.18
C ASP A 30 9.15 15.45 -18.93
N GLU A 31 8.93 14.69 -20.02
CA GLU A 31 8.76 13.24 -19.97
C GLU A 31 10.04 12.53 -19.54
N GLU A 32 11.19 13.02 -20.00
CA GLU A 32 12.50 12.48 -19.66
C GLU A 32 12.77 12.57 -18.15
N GLY A 33 12.50 13.73 -17.54
CA GLY A 33 12.65 13.93 -16.11
C GLY A 33 11.70 13.07 -15.28
N ALA A 34 10.44 12.97 -15.70
CA ALA A 34 9.46 12.11 -15.03
C ALA A 34 9.87 10.64 -15.08
N GLN A 35 10.30 10.14 -16.24
CA GLN A 35 10.74 8.77 -16.42
C GLN A 35 12.01 8.47 -15.62
N ALA A 36 12.99 9.39 -15.64
CA ALA A 36 14.21 9.25 -14.86
C ALA A 36 13.93 9.14 -13.35
N LEU A 37 12.97 9.91 -12.83
CA LEU A 37 12.54 9.81 -11.44
C LEU A 37 11.91 8.44 -11.14
N ILE A 38 10.97 8.00 -11.98
CA ILE A 38 10.27 6.70 -11.85
C ILE A 38 11.27 5.53 -11.86
N ASP A 39 12.28 5.58 -12.72
CA ASP A 39 13.26 4.51 -12.85
C ASP A 39 14.30 4.49 -11.71
N ALA A 40 14.52 5.62 -11.02
CA ALA A 40 15.52 5.73 -9.97
C ALA A 40 15.18 4.95 -8.68
N HIS A 41 13.90 4.71 -8.40
CA HIS A 41 13.46 4.10 -7.14
C HIS A 41 12.39 3.01 -7.36
N ASP A 42 12.22 2.12 -6.38
CA ASP A 42 11.22 1.05 -6.48
C ASP A 42 9.78 1.55 -6.29
N VAL A 43 9.62 2.69 -5.60
CA VAL A 43 8.36 3.39 -5.37
C VAL A 43 8.60 4.90 -5.54
N VAL A 44 7.78 5.55 -6.36
CA VAL A 44 7.83 6.99 -6.63
C VAL A 44 6.41 7.53 -6.64
N VAL A 45 6.19 8.70 -6.03
CA VAL A 45 4.89 9.34 -5.97
C VAL A 45 4.95 10.64 -6.77
N ILE A 46 4.10 10.83 -7.77
CA ILE A 46 4.05 12.06 -8.56
C ILE A 46 2.68 12.71 -8.37
N GLY A 47 2.69 13.94 -7.90
CA GLY A 47 1.51 14.81 -7.89
C GLY A 47 1.34 15.51 -9.23
N PHE A 48 0.17 15.35 -9.84
CA PHE A 48 -0.25 16.07 -11.03
C PHE A 48 -1.33 17.07 -10.58
N PHE A 49 -0.99 18.36 -10.54
CA PHE A 49 -1.87 19.39 -10.01
C PHE A 49 -1.88 20.64 -10.89
N GLN A 50 -3.05 21.24 -11.08
CA GLN A 50 -3.15 22.52 -11.80
C GLN A 50 -3.00 23.73 -10.88
N ASP A 51 -3.47 23.72 -9.62
CA ASP A 51 -3.12 24.79 -8.65
C ASP A 51 -3.48 24.50 -7.17
N GLU A 52 -4.69 24.02 -6.84
CA GLU A 52 -5.23 24.20 -5.46
C GLU A 52 -4.69 23.22 -4.40
N ASP A 53 -4.38 21.96 -4.74
CA ASP A 53 -4.07 20.90 -3.77
C ASP A 53 -2.57 20.65 -3.53
N VAL A 54 -1.70 21.46 -4.14
CA VAL A 54 -0.25 21.27 -4.08
C VAL A 54 0.28 21.38 -2.65
N ALA A 55 -0.29 22.28 -1.82
CA ALA A 55 0.18 22.51 -0.46
C ALA A 55 0.02 21.28 0.44
N THR A 56 -1.13 20.58 0.36
CA THR A 56 -1.40 19.36 1.13
C THR A 56 -0.47 18.22 0.69
N PHE A 57 -0.27 18.07 -0.62
CA PHE A 57 0.67 17.09 -1.17
C PHE A 57 2.11 17.33 -0.67
N LEU A 58 2.60 18.57 -0.73
CA LEU A 58 3.95 18.91 -0.26
C LEU A 58 4.12 18.77 1.26
N ALA A 59 3.06 19.01 2.04
CA ALA A 59 3.09 18.77 3.48
C ALA A 59 3.28 17.27 3.78
N LEU A 60 2.53 16.41 3.08
CA LEU A 60 2.68 14.96 3.23
C LEU A 60 4.05 14.48 2.76
N ALA A 61 4.58 15.01 1.65
CA ALA A 61 5.90 14.65 1.13
C ALA A 61 7.03 14.98 2.13
N GLN A 62 6.87 16.01 2.96
CA GLN A 62 7.84 16.34 4.02
C GLN A 62 7.83 15.33 5.18
N ASP A 63 6.65 14.80 5.51
CA ASP A 63 6.48 13.84 6.61
C ASP A 63 6.82 12.41 6.19
N ALA A 64 6.73 12.10 4.88
CA ALA A 64 6.95 10.78 4.30
C ALA A 64 8.43 10.51 3.97
N LEU A 65 9.24 10.24 5.00
CA LEU A 65 10.71 10.10 4.91
C LEU A 65 11.22 8.95 4.01
N ASP A 66 10.37 7.99 3.64
CA ASP A 66 10.76 6.76 2.93
C ASP A 66 10.34 6.72 1.44
N MET A 67 9.77 7.79 0.90
CA MET A 67 9.29 7.82 -0.49
C MET A 67 9.86 9.01 -1.27
N THR A 68 10.12 8.79 -2.55
CA THR A 68 10.54 9.85 -3.47
C THR A 68 9.32 10.52 -4.09
N PHE A 69 9.23 11.83 -3.98
CA PHE A 69 8.11 12.61 -4.54
C PHE A 69 8.53 13.42 -5.76
N GLY A 70 7.63 13.49 -6.75
CA GLY A 70 7.68 14.39 -7.89
C GLY A 70 6.42 15.25 -7.94
N LEU A 71 6.49 16.38 -8.63
CA LEU A 71 5.37 17.29 -8.82
C LEU A 71 5.40 17.88 -10.23
N THR A 72 4.25 17.93 -10.89
CA THR A 72 4.10 18.61 -12.19
C THR A 72 2.74 19.26 -12.33
N ASP A 73 2.71 20.35 -13.08
CA ASP A 73 1.53 21.04 -13.61
C ASP A 73 1.51 21.06 -15.14
N HIS A 74 2.46 20.36 -15.80
CA HIS A 74 2.61 20.41 -17.25
C HIS A 74 1.56 19.56 -17.96
N PRO A 75 0.70 20.13 -18.83
CA PRO A 75 -0.37 19.39 -19.51
C PRO A 75 0.11 18.19 -20.33
N GLN A 76 1.35 18.26 -20.85
CA GLN A 76 1.97 17.17 -21.61
C GLN A 76 2.16 15.92 -20.75
N LEU A 77 2.53 16.08 -19.47
CA LEU A 77 2.68 14.96 -18.54
C LEU A 77 1.33 14.39 -18.13
N PHE A 78 0.30 15.23 -17.91
CA PHE A 78 -1.06 14.73 -17.73
C PHE A 78 -1.50 13.86 -18.92
N GLN A 79 -1.29 14.32 -20.15
CA GLN A 79 -1.62 13.57 -21.36
C GLN A 79 -0.83 12.26 -21.45
N LYS A 80 0.48 12.30 -21.20
CA LYS A 80 1.38 11.12 -21.23
C LYS A 80 0.90 10.02 -20.28
N PHE A 81 0.47 10.39 -19.08
CA PHE A 81 0.00 9.46 -18.07
C PHE A 81 -1.51 9.20 -18.13
N GLY A 82 -2.23 9.75 -19.12
CA GLY A 82 -3.66 9.52 -19.32
C GLY A 82 -4.56 10.12 -18.23
N LEU A 83 -4.13 11.24 -17.64
CA LEU A 83 -4.82 11.95 -16.58
C LEU A 83 -5.59 13.13 -17.14
N THR A 84 -6.85 13.28 -16.76
CA THR A 84 -7.72 14.40 -17.18
C THR A 84 -8.00 15.40 -16.06
N LYS A 85 -7.58 15.10 -14.84
CA LYS A 85 -7.80 15.89 -13.64
C LYS A 85 -6.65 15.71 -12.66
N ASP A 86 -6.60 16.58 -11.66
CA ASP A 86 -5.60 16.52 -10.60
C ASP A 86 -5.61 15.13 -9.94
N THR A 87 -4.43 14.54 -9.85
CA THR A 87 -4.25 13.13 -9.46
C THR A 87 -2.89 12.96 -8.81
N VAL A 88 -2.83 12.22 -7.71
CA VAL A 88 -1.56 11.70 -7.18
C VAL A 88 -1.37 10.28 -7.72
N VAL A 89 -0.26 10.04 -8.40
CA VAL A 89 0.06 8.71 -8.95
C VAL A 89 1.24 8.11 -8.20
N LEU A 90 1.07 6.88 -7.70
CA LEU A 90 2.16 6.07 -7.18
C LEU A 90 2.62 5.11 -8.28
N PHE A 91 3.88 5.23 -8.68
CA PHE A 91 4.58 4.31 -9.55
C PHE A 91 5.40 3.33 -8.73
N LYS A 92 5.47 2.08 -9.19
CA LYS A 92 6.22 1.02 -8.54
C LYS A 92 6.76 -0.01 -9.52
N LYS A 93 7.84 -0.69 -9.16
CA LYS A 93 8.47 -1.72 -10.02
C LYS A 93 7.92 -3.14 -9.84
N PHE A 94 6.86 -3.28 -9.05
CA PHE A 94 6.29 -4.56 -8.68
C PHE A 94 4.76 -4.53 -8.76
N ASP A 95 4.16 -5.72 -8.78
CA ASP A 95 2.71 -5.93 -8.83
C ASP A 95 2.07 -5.16 -10.01
N GLU A 96 1.05 -4.32 -9.77
CA GLU A 96 0.33 -3.59 -10.83
C GLU A 96 1.11 -2.41 -11.45
N GLY A 97 2.28 -2.08 -10.91
CA GLY A 97 3.17 -1.04 -11.45
C GLY A 97 2.73 0.41 -11.24
N ARG A 98 1.42 0.66 -11.10
CA ARG A 98 0.85 1.99 -10.95
C ARG A 98 -0.45 1.98 -10.15
N ALA A 99 -0.64 2.98 -9.30
CA ALA A 99 -1.88 3.25 -8.61
C ALA A 99 -2.20 4.74 -8.65
N ASP A 100 -3.44 5.09 -8.96
CA ASP A 100 -3.89 6.46 -9.12
C ASP A 100 -4.83 6.84 -7.97
N PHE A 101 -4.60 8.01 -7.38
CA PHE A 101 -5.47 8.65 -6.41
C PHE A 101 -6.00 9.96 -7.02
N PRO A 102 -7.16 9.89 -7.71
CA PRO A 102 -7.74 11.08 -8.29
C PRO A 102 -8.21 12.02 -7.18
N VAL A 103 -7.88 13.30 -7.33
CA VAL A 103 -8.34 14.33 -6.41
C VAL A 103 -9.82 14.61 -6.66
N ASP A 104 -10.56 14.85 -5.59
CA ASP A 104 -11.96 15.23 -5.66
C ASP A 104 -12.06 16.74 -5.94
N GLU A 105 -12.84 17.14 -6.95
CA GLU A 105 -12.92 18.55 -7.36
C GLU A 105 -13.67 19.42 -6.34
N GLU A 106 -14.54 18.84 -5.51
CA GLU A 106 -15.32 19.57 -4.51
C GLU A 106 -14.64 19.55 -3.13
N LEU A 107 -14.07 18.41 -2.76
CA LEU A 107 -13.49 18.18 -1.43
C LEU A 107 -11.97 18.43 -1.38
N GLY A 108 -11.30 18.47 -2.53
CA GLY A 108 -9.85 18.58 -2.64
C GLY A 108 -9.13 17.32 -2.16
N LEU A 109 -7.84 17.48 -1.83
CA LEU A 109 -6.98 16.40 -1.37
C LEU A 109 -7.03 16.22 0.16
N ASP A 110 -7.58 15.11 0.63
CA ASP A 110 -7.51 14.73 2.05
C ASP A 110 -6.15 14.08 2.40
N GLN A 111 -5.46 14.63 3.39
CA GLN A 111 -4.14 14.16 3.81
C GLN A 111 -4.19 12.74 4.41
N GLY A 112 -5.24 12.39 5.15
CA GLY A 112 -5.38 11.11 5.81
C GLY A 112 -5.65 9.97 4.83
N ASP A 113 -6.50 10.21 3.85
CA ASP A 113 -6.82 9.28 2.78
C ASP A 113 -5.64 9.10 1.83
N LEU A 114 -4.94 10.19 1.45
CA LEU A 114 -3.73 10.08 0.66
C LEU A 114 -2.64 9.30 1.40
N SER A 115 -2.41 9.58 2.69
CA SER A 115 -1.44 8.83 3.50
C SER A 115 -1.76 7.33 3.53
N ARG A 116 -3.04 6.98 3.73
CA ARG A 116 -3.48 5.57 3.71
C ARG A 116 -3.30 4.94 2.33
N PHE A 117 -3.62 5.66 1.26
CA PHE A 117 -3.42 5.22 -0.11
C PHE A 117 -1.95 4.91 -0.39
N LEU A 118 -1.04 5.83 -0.08
CA LEU A 118 0.39 5.66 -0.32
C LEU A 118 0.98 4.50 0.50
N LEU A 119 0.64 4.38 1.79
CA LEU A 119 1.05 3.24 2.61
C LEU A 119 0.51 1.93 2.05
N THR A 120 -0.75 1.89 1.64
CA THR A 120 -1.37 0.70 1.06
C THR A 120 -0.71 0.31 -0.25
N HIS A 121 -0.44 1.26 -1.16
CA HIS A 121 0.05 0.97 -2.51
C HIS A 121 1.58 0.79 -2.62
N SER A 122 2.34 1.32 -1.66
CA SER A 122 3.81 1.16 -1.55
C SER A 122 4.26 -0.22 -1.04
N MET A 123 3.37 -1.01 -0.45
CA MET A 123 3.69 -2.38 -0.02
C MET A 123 3.48 -3.40 -1.16
N HIS A 124 4.22 -4.50 -1.15
CA HIS A 124 3.92 -5.62 -2.03
C HIS A 124 2.54 -6.22 -1.71
N LEU A 125 1.87 -6.77 -2.72
CA LEU A 125 0.63 -7.54 -2.56
C LEU A 125 0.79 -8.64 -1.52
N VAL A 126 1.94 -9.33 -1.53
CA VAL A 126 2.35 -10.27 -0.49
C VAL A 126 3.59 -9.72 0.17
N THR A 127 3.49 -9.36 1.45
CA THR A 127 4.61 -8.81 2.22
C THR A 127 5.18 -9.88 3.14
N GLU A 128 6.49 -10.11 3.09
CA GLU A 128 7.15 -10.96 4.07
C GLU A 128 7.19 -10.28 5.43
N PHE A 129 6.90 -11.01 6.51
CA PHE A 129 7.06 -10.53 7.87
C PHE A 129 8.52 -10.65 8.32
N ASN A 130 9.17 -9.52 8.55
CA ASN A 130 10.50 -9.43 9.13
C ASN A 130 10.69 -8.10 9.88
N SER A 131 11.90 -7.84 10.38
CA SER A 131 12.20 -6.62 11.17
C SER A 131 12.09 -5.32 10.36
N GLN A 132 12.22 -5.38 9.03
CA GLN A 132 12.14 -4.21 8.15
C GLN A 132 10.69 -3.90 7.75
N THR A 133 9.88 -4.93 7.51
CA THR A 133 8.50 -4.79 7.02
C THR A 133 7.46 -4.70 8.13
N SER A 134 7.73 -5.27 9.31
CA SER A 134 6.76 -5.29 10.42
C SER A 134 6.29 -3.89 10.85
N PRO A 135 7.13 -2.84 10.94
CA PRO A 135 6.63 -1.50 11.27
C PRO A 135 5.63 -0.98 10.21
N LYS A 136 5.90 -1.24 8.92
CA LYS A 136 5.03 -0.83 7.80
C LYS A 136 3.70 -1.59 7.81
N ILE A 137 3.72 -2.89 8.09
CA ILE A 137 2.53 -3.74 8.25
C ILE A 137 1.58 -3.13 9.30
N PHE A 138 2.10 -2.72 10.46
CA PHE A 138 1.26 -2.14 11.52
C PHE A 138 0.87 -0.68 11.26
N ALA A 139 1.69 0.08 10.55
CA ALA A 139 1.39 1.47 10.16
C ALA A 139 0.30 1.57 9.07
N ALA A 140 0.12 0.54 8.24
CA ALA A 140 -0.86 0.54 7.16
C ALA A 140 -2.33 0.56 7.64
N ARG A 141 -2.60 0.25 8.92
CA ARG A 141 -3.93 0.24 9.55
C ARG A 141 -4.98 -0.62 8.82
N ILE A 142 -4.55 -1.60 8.02
CA ILE A 142 -5.43 -2.60 7.42
C ILE A 142 -5.81 -3.59 8.51
N LEU A 143 -7.08 -3.62 8.93
CA LEU A 143 -7.48 -4.36 10.12
C LEU A 143 -7.43 -5.87 9.96
N ASN A 144 -7.57 -6.39 8.74
CA ASN A 144 -7.58 -7.82 8.49
C ASN A 144 -6.26 -8.26 7.89
N HIS A 145 -5.60 -9.26 8.49
CA HIS A 145 -4.39 -9.85 7.95
C HIS A 145 -4.63 -11.33 7.64
N LEU A 146 -4.21 -11.77 6.46
CA LEU A 146 -4.08 -13.17 6.10
C LEU A 146 -2.60 -13.55 6.09
N LEU A 147 -2.21 -14.49 6.95
CA LEU A 147 -0.84 -14.94 7.13
C LEU A 147 -0.67 -16.34 6.56
N LEU A 148 0.28 -16.50 5.64
CA LEU A 148 0.78 -17.78 5.13
C LEU A 148 2.08 -18.14 5.84
N PHE A 149 2.03 -19.20 6.65
CA PHE A 149 3.20 -19.76 7.32
C PHE A 149 3.80 -20.83 6.43
N ILE A 150 5.04 -20.62 6.00
CA ILE A 150 5.78 -21.55 5.15
C ILE A 150 7.22 -21.66 5.62
N ASN A 151 7.92 -22.74 5.28
CA ASN A 151 9.37 -22.81 5.38
C ASN A 151 9.93 -22.40 4.03
N GLN A 152 10.51 -21.20 3.94
CA GLN A 152 11.01 -20.69 2.66
C GLN A 152 12.25 -21.45 2.16
N THR A 153 12.88 -22.30 2.97
CA THR A 153 13.97 -23.18 2.48
C THR A 153 13.49 -24.37 1.66
N LEU A 154 12.17 -24.64 1.64
CA LEU A 154 11.58 -25.77 0.91
C LEU A 154 10.90 -25.29 -0.38
N ALA A 155 11.38 -25.77 -1.53
CA ALA A 155 10.79 -25.43 -2.83
C ALA A 155 9.26 -25.68 -2.93
N PRO A 156 8.71 -26.82 -2.44
CA PRO A 156 7.26 -27.05 -2.47
C PRO A 156 6.44 -26.02 -1.68
N HIS A 157 7.05 -25.38 -0.68
CA HIS A 157 6.40 -24.32 0.09
C HIS A 157 6.48 -22.97 -0.64
N GLN A 158 7.60 -22.68 -1.31
CA GLN A 158 7.74 -21.47 -2.13
C GLN A 158 6.73 -21.45 -3.29
N GLU A 159 6.43 -22.61 -3.89
CA GLU A 159 5.43 -22.74 -4.96
C GLU A 159 4.03 -22.26 -4.55
N LEU A 160 3.70 -22.33 -3.25
CA LEU A 160 2.41 -21.85 -2.71
C LEU A 160 2.27 -20.32 -2.79
N LEU A 161 3.38 -19.58 -2.89
CA LEU A 161 3.36 -18.14 -2.98
C LEU A 161 2.70 -17.64 -4.27
N ALA A 162 2.73 -18.43 -5.35
CA ALA A 162 2.13 -18.04 -6.61
C ALA A 162 0.61 -17.89 -6.47
N GLY A 163 -0.07 -18.95 -5.97
CA GLY A 163 -1.52 -18.90 -5.73
C GLY A 163 -1.91 -17.93 -4.63
N PHE A 164 -1.07 -17.77 -3.60
CA PHE A 164 -1.29 -16.78 -2.54
C PHE A 164 -1.23 -15.35 -3.07
N ARG A 165 -0.25 -15.03 -3.92
CA ARG A 165 -0.11 -13.71 -4.57
C ARG A 165 -1.23 -13.44 -5.56
N GLU A 166 -1.61 -14.43 -6.36
CA GLU A 166 -2.70 -14.30 -7.33
C GLU A 166 -4.05 -13.99 -6.66
N ALA A 167 -4.29 -14.46 -5.44
CA ALA A 167 -5.50 -14.15 -4.67
C ALA A 167 -5.53 -12.73 -4.07
N ALA A 168 -4.39 -12.06 -3.93
CA ALA A 168 -4.27 -10.82 -3.15
C ALA A 168 -4.94 -9.56 -3.77
N PRO A 169 -4.87 -9.30 -5.09
CA PRO A 169 -5.35 -8.05 -5.69
C PRO A 169 -6.77 -7.60 -5.29
N PRO A 170 -7.81 -8.45 -5.31
CA PRO A 170 -9.17 -8.02 -4.98
C PRO A 170 -9.37 -7.62 -3.51
N PHE A 171 -8.40 -7.91 -2.63
CA PHE A 171 -8.48 -7.57 -1.21
C PHE A 171 -7.59 -6.39 -0.81
N ARG A 172 -6.97 -5.68 -1.78
CA ARG A 172 -6.10 -4.53 -1.51
C ARG A 172 -6.82 -3.51 -0.60
N GLY A 173 -6.12 -3.08 0.46
CA GLY A 173 -6.68 -2.15 1.46
C GLY A 173 -7.71 -2.75 2.43
N GLN A 174 -8.23 -3.95 2.16
CA GLN A 174 -9.20 -4.64 3.01
C GLN A 174 -8.58 -5.79 3.82
N VAL A 175 -7.72 -6.61 3.17
CA VAL A 175 -6.97 -7.70 3.79
C VAL A 175 -5.50 -7.60 3.38
N LEU A 176 -4.60 -7.52 4.35
CA LEU A 176 -3.17 -7.55 4.11
C LEU A 176 -2.68 -9.00 4.02
N PHE A 177 -2.02 -9.35 2.92
CA PHE A 177 -1.47 -10.68 2.71
C PHE A 177 0.00 -10.69 3.17
N VAL A 178 0.28 -11.55 4.15
CA VAL A 178 1.58 -11.63 4.81
C VAL A 178 2.13 -13.04 4.69
N VAL A 179 3.41 -13.19 4.33
CA VAL A 179 4.11 -14.47 4.44
C VAL A 179 5.01 -14.47 5.67
N VAL A 180 4.97 -15.55 6.46
CA VAL A 180 5.82 -15.75 7.64
C VAL A 180 6.70 -16.97 7.38
N ASP A 181 8.02 -16.74 7.31
CA ASP A 181 8.96 -17.85 7.23
C ASP A 181 9.14 -18.48 8.61
N VAL A 182 8.75 -19.75 8.75
CA VAL A 182 8.89 -20.53 9.99
C VAL A 182 10.32 -20.98 10.24
N SER A 183 11.20 -20.90 9.24
CA SER A 183 12.63 -21.21 9.39
C SER A 183 13.47 -20.00 9.81
N ALA A 184 12.89 -18.79 9.76
CA ALA A 184 13.50 -17.56 10.23
C ALA A 184 13.17 -17.27 11.71
N ASN A 185 13.62 -16.11 12.22
CA ASN A 185 13.39 -15.68 13.61
C ASN A 185 11.95 -15.16 13.87
N ASN A 186 10.95 -15.99 13.58
CA ASN A 186 9.53 -15.65 13.66
C ASN A 186 8.75 -16.45 14.72
N ASN A 187 9.45 -17.11 15.65
CA ASN A 187 8.84 -17.96 16.69
C ASN A 187 7.77 -17.25 17.52
N HIS A 188 7.94 -15.96 17.79
CA HIS A 188 6.96 -15.15 18.51
C HIS A 188 5.61 -15.03 17.75
N VAL A 189 5.66 -14.94 16.41
CA VAL A 189 4.45 -14.94 15.57
C VAL A 189 3.78 -16.30 15.63
N LEU A 190 4.55 -17.39 15.50
CA LEU A 190 4.01 -18.75 15.59
C LEU A 190 3.32 -18.98 16.95
N GLN A 191 3.97 -18.59 18.04
CA GLN A 191 3.40 -18.68 19.40
C GLN A 191 2.10 -17.89 19.53
N TYR A 192 2.04 -16.67 18.99
CA TYR A 192 0.82 -15.86 19.00
C TYR A 192 -0.36 -16.55 18.29
N PHE A 193 -0.08 -17.34 17.24
CA PHE A 193 -1.08 -18.15 16.54
C PHE A 193 -1.19 -19.60 17.05
N GLY A 194 -0.55 -19.92 18.18
CA GLY A 194 -0.54 -21.26 18.77
C GLY A 194 -0.06 -22.33 17.78
N LEU A 195 0.96 -22.01 17.00
CA LEU A 195 1.54 -22.85 15.95
C LEU A 195 2.94 -23.32 16.33
N ARG A 196 3.30 -24.51 15.82
CA ARG A 196 4.69 -24.98 15.73
C ARG A 196 5.14 -25.00 14.27
N ALA A 197 6.46 -24.96 14.04
CA ALA A 197 7.03 -24.89 12.69
C ALA A 197 6.65 -26.10 11.83
N GLU A 198 6.47 -27.28 12.42
CA GLU A 198 6.12 -28.53 11.73
C GLU A 198 4.68 -28.53 11.20
N GLU A 199 3.86 -27.56 11.61
CA GLU A 199 2.49 -27.41 11.11
C GLU A 199 2.43 -26.65 9.78
N ALA A 200 3.53 -26.03 9.36
CA ALA A 200 3.64 -25.42 8.03
C ALA A 200 3.58 -26.49 6.92
N PRO A 201 2.98 -26.19 5.75
CA PRO A 201 2.39 -24.91 5.39
C PRO A 201 0.97 -24.75 5.98
N THR A 202 0.61 -23.55 6.44
CA THR A 202 -0.73 -23.28 6.96
C THR A 202 -1.12 -21.80 6.85
N LEU A 203 -2.43 -21.51 6.81
CA LEU A 203 -2.96 -20.15 6.81
C LEU A 203 -3.59 -19.79 8.15
N ARG A 204 -3.47 -18.51 8.53
CA ARG A 204 -4.24 -17.88 9.60
C ARG A 204 -4.78 -16.55 9.13
N PHE A 205 -6.02 -16.27 9.46
CA PHE A 205 -6.59 -14.93 9.29
C PHE A 205 -6.76 -14.31 10.67
N ILE A 206 -6.45 -13.03 10.82
CA ILE A 206 -6.72 -12.28 12.04
C ILE A 206 -7.35 -10.94 11.71
N ASN A 207 -8.30 -10.52 12.53
CA ASN A 207 -8.69 -9.12 12.60
C ASN A 207 -7.94 -8.48 13.80
N MET A 208 -7.08 -7.52 13.51
CA MET A 208 -6.14 -6.90 14.46
C MET A 208 -6.85 -6.09 15.55
N GLU A 209 -8.04 -5.57 15.29
CA GLU A 209 -8.82 -4.80 16.26
C GLU A 209 -9.55 -5.72 17.24
N THR A 210 -10.27 -6.72 16.73
CA THR A 210 -11.06 -7.66 17.55
C THR A 210 -10.24 -8.82 18.12
N THR A 211 -8.98 -8.94 17.70
CA THR A 211 -8.05 -10.06 17.94
C THR A 211 -8.61 -11.44 17.56
N LYS A 212 -9.73 -11.49 16.84
CA LYS A 212 -10.35 -12.73 16.36
C LYS A 212 -9.49 -13.35 15.28
N LYS A 213 -9.12 -14.61 15.51
CA LYS A 213 -8.28 -15.40 14.62
C LYS A 213 -9.12 -16.56 14.03
N TYR A 214 -8.84 -16.88 12.77
CA TYR A 214 -9.52 -17.91 12.01
C TYR A 214 -8.48 -18.81 11.33
N LYS A 215 -8.85 -20.08 11.12
CA LYS A 215 -8.09 -21.03 10.31
C LYS A 215 -9.01 -21.65 9.26
N PRO A 216 -8.49 -22.05 8.10
CA PRO A 216 -9.28 -22.82 7.14
C PRO A 216 -9.82 -24.12 7.75
N ALA A 217 -10.99 -24.55 7.30
CA ALA A 217 -11.64 -25.77 7.81
C ALA A 217 -10.90 -27.04 7.39
N ASP A 218 -10.27 -27.01 6.22
CA ASP A 218 -9.51 -28.08 5.60
C ASP A 218 -8.08 -27.62 5.27
N ARG A 219 -7.17 -28.59 5.11
CA ARG A 219 -5.85 -28.34 4.52
C ARG A 219 -5.97 -28.39 2.99
N GLY A 220 -6.63 -27.39 2.42
CA GLY A 220 -6.78 -27.26 0.97
C GLY A 220 -5.47 -26.82 0.30
N PRO A 221 -5.33 -27.02 -1.03
CA PRO A 221 -4.19 -26.49 -1.77
C PRO A 221 -4.25 -24.96 -1.76
N VAL A 222 -3.10 -24.30 -1.54
CA VAL A 222 -3.00 -22.83 -1.51
C VAL A 222 -3.06 -22.26 -2.93
N THR A 223 -4.20 -22.43 -3.59
CA THR A 223 -4.53 -21.86 -4.91
C THR A 223 -5.25 -20.53 -4.75
N ALA A 224 -5.23 -19.71 -5.79
CA ALA A 224 -5.87 -18.40 -5.76
C ALA A 224 -7.37 -18.48 -5.40
N ALA A 225 -8.09 -19.41 -6.02
CA ALA A 225 -9.52 -19.61 -5.79
C ALA A 225 -9.84 -20.04 -4.35
N TRP A 226 -9.04 -20.94 -3.77
CA TRP A 226 -9.25 -21.43 -2.40
C TRP A 226 -8.95 -20.34 -1.37
N VAL A 227 -7.84 -19.60 -1.55
CA VAL A 227 -7.48 -18.47 -0.68
C VAL A 227 -8.54 -17.36 -0.74
N THR A 228 -9.00 -17.01 -1.95
CA THR A 228 -10.06 -16.01 -2.16
C THR A 228 -11.37 -16.43 -1.47
N THR A 229 -11.75 -17.70 -1.60
CA THR A 229 -12.94 -18.26 -0.94
C THR A 229 -12.82 -18.19 0.58
N PHE A 230 -11.64 -18.50 1.13
CA PHE A 230 -11.39 -18.41 2.56
C PHE A 230 -11.53 -16.96 3.07
N CYS A 231 -10.90 -15.98 2.40
CA CYS A 231 -11.05 -14.56 2.74
C CYS A 231 -12.51 -14.12 2.76
N HIS A 232 -13.27 -14.37 1.69
CA HIS A 232 -14.68 -14.01 1.64
C HIS A 232 -15.51 -14.70 2.72
N SER A 233 -15.19 -15.95 3.04
CA SER A 233 -15.91 -16.68 4.10
C SER A 233 -15.66 -16.07 5.48
N VAL A 234 -14.44 -15.61 5.77
CA VAL A 234 -14.14 -14.90 7.03
C VAL A 234 -14.81 -13.53 7.05
N LEU A 235 -14.67 -12.74 5.98
CA LEU A 235 -15.23 -11.38 5.88
C LEU A 235 -16.77 -11.36 5.93
N SER A 236 -17.43 -12.41 5.43
CA SER A 236 -18.89 -12.58 5.51
C SER A 236 -19.38 -13.26 6.80
N GLY A 237 -18.48 -13.54 7.76
CA GLY A 237 -18.83 -14.16 9.04
C GLY A 237 -19.24 -15.64 8.96
N LYS A 238 -18.96 -16.33 7.84
CA LYS A 238 -19.30 -17.73 7.62
C LYS A 238 -18.30 -18.71 8.27
N VAL A 239 -17.11 -18.24 8.65
CA VAL A 239 -16.09 -19.05 9.34
C VAL A 239 -16.21 -18.86 10.85
N LYS A 240 -16.27 -19.97 11.60
CA LYS A 240 -16.27 -19.93 13.06
C LYS A 240 -14.90 -19.47 13.58
N VAL A 241 -14.92 -18.59 14.59
CA VAL A 241 -13.72 -18.16 15.32
C VAL A 241 -13.06 -19.38 15.97
N CYS A 242 -11.73 -19.48 15.91
CA CYS A 242 -11.00 -20.54 16.58
C CYS A 242 -11.13 -20.39 18.11
N ALA A 243 -11.82 -21.34 18.76
CA ALA A 243 -11.85 -21.42 20.21
C ALA A 243 -10.47 -21.87 20.75
N GLY A 244 -10.00 -21.25 21.83
CA GLY A 244 -8.81 -21.70 22.58
C GLY A 244 -7.48 -20.99 22.29
N TRP A 245 -7.46 -19.90 21.52
CA TRP A 245 -6.29 -19.01 21.48
C TRP A 245 -6.38 -17.93 22.56
N PRO A 246 -5.29 -17.66 23.31
CA PRO A 246 -5.27 -16.53 24.22
C PRO A 246 -5.49 -15.24 23.44
N THR A 247 -6.39 -14.41 23.97
CA THR A 247 -6.65 -13.03 23.55
C THR A 247 -5.41 -12.18 23.74
#